data_AF-A0A1E7WDR6-F1
#
_entry.id   AF-A0A1E7WDR6-F1
#
_cell.length_a   1.000
_cell.length_b   1.000
_cell.length_c   1.000
_cell.angle_alpha   90.00
_cell.angle_beta   90.00
_cell.angle_gamma   90.00
#
_symmetry.space_group_name_H-M   'P 1'
#
loop_
_entity.id
_entity.type
_entity.pdbx_description
1 polymer ?
#
loop_
_entity_poly.entity_id
_entity_poly.type
_entity_poly.pdbx_seq_one_letter_code
_entity_poly.pdbx_strand_id
1 'polypeptide(L)' 'MLTRVTDTIIEELIFSTCGEREDPRCKHLMTHALHSLVRVAQAEQRAQMRQDVARATGSGPGEEVSLSTGCDSGTTRRT' A
#
# COMPACT_ATOMS: atom_id res chain seq x y z
N MET A 1 -0.57 12.80 -10.37
CA MET A 1 0.24 12.16 -11.43
C MET A 1 -0.03 10.67 -11.39
N LEU A 2 -0.18 10.04 -12.56
CA LEU A 2 -0.63 8.66 -12.87
C LEU A 2 -2.14 8.50 -13.06
N THR A 3 -2.71 8.86 -14.20
CA THR A 3 -4.04 8.30 -14.55
C THR A 3 -4.40 8.18 -16.02
N ARG A 4 -3.67 8.68 -17.04
CA ARG A 4 -4.17 8.55 -18.45
C ARG A 4 -4.64 7.14 -18.80
N VAL A 5 -3.89 6.10 -18.41
CA VAL A 5 -4.29 4.70 -18.61
C VAL A 5 -5.44 4.28 -17.69
N THR A 6 -5.40 4.66 -16.41
CA THR A 6 -6.47 4.34 -15.44
C THR A 6 -7.80 4.98 -15.83
N ASP A 7 -7.79 6.24 -16.26
CA ASP A 7 -8.95 6.99 -16.72
C ASP A 7 -9.51 6.35 -18.00
N THR A 8 -8.65 5.97 -18.96
CA THR A 8 -9.08 5.22 -20.15
C THR A 8 -9.77 3.89 -19.77
N ILE A 9 -9.20 3.12 -18.84
CA ILE A 9 -9.82 1.88 -18.38
C ILE A 9 -11.15 2.16 -17.66
N ILE A 10 -11.22 3.20 -16.83
CA ILE A 10 -12.46 3.60 -16.16
C ILE A 10 -13.53 3.97 -17.19
N GLU A 11 -13.18 4.74 -18.22
CA GLU A 11 -14.08 5.11 -19.32
C GLU A 11 -14.57 3.87 -20.08
N GLU A 12 -13.69 2.94 -20.42
CA GLU A 12 -14.04 1.67 -21.07
C GLU A 12 -14.97 0.80 -20.22
N LEU A 13 -14.73 0.73 -18.90
CA LEU A 13 -15.58 0.00 -17.96
C LEU A 13 -16.96 0.64 -17.82
N ILE A 14 -17.03 1.98 -17.75
CA ILE A 14 -18.30 2.71 -17.72
C ILE A 14 -19.08 2.46 -19.00
N PHE A 15 -18.42 2.57 -20.16
CA PHE A 15 -19.03 2.32 -21.46
C PHE A 15 -19.58 0.89 -21.56
N SER A 16 -18.78 -0.10 -21.17
CA SER A 16 -19.16 -1.51 -21.21
C SER A 16 -20.31 -1.86 -20.26
N THR A 17 -20.44 -1.15 -19.13
CA THR A 17 -21.43 -1.46 -18.10
C THR A 17 -22.74 -0.69 -18.27
N CYS A 18 -22.67 0.61 -18.58
CA CYS A 18 -23.84 1.45 -18.73
C CYS A 18 -24.41 1.47 -20.16
N GLY A 19 -23.67 0.91 -21.13
CA GLY A 19 -24.06 0.84 -22.54
C GLY A 19 -24.01 2.18 -23.27
N GLU A 20 -24.30 2.14 -24.57
CA GLU A 20 -24.31 3.32 -25.45
C GLU A 20 -25.45 4.30 -25.13
N ARG A 21 -26.58 3.77 -24.62
CA ARG A 21 -27.71 4.60 -24.21
C ARG A 21 -27.34 5.29 -22.90
N GLU A 22 -27.00 6.57 -23.02
CA GLU A 22 -26.47 7.40 -21.95
C GLU A 22 -27.39 7.51 -20.73
N ASP A 23 -27.45 6.48 -19.88
CA ASP A 23 -28.01 6.63 -18.54
C ASP A 23 -27.04 7.49 -17.72
N PRO A 24 -27.34 8.79 -17.49
CA PRO A 24 -26.42 9.69 -16.82
C PRO A 24 -26.24 9.29 -15.35
N ARG A 25 -27.23 8.63 -14.77
CA ARG A 25 -27.18 8.14 -13.39
C ARG A 25 -26.25 6.95 -13.29
N CYS A 26 -26.35 5.97 -14.19
CA CYS A 26 -25.42 4.84 -14.25
C CYS A 26 -23.98 5.33 -14.42
N LYS A 27 -23.73 6.21 -15.41
CA LYS A 27 -22.40 6.77 -15.66
C LYS A 27 -21.85 7.45 -14.42
N HIS A 28 -22.62 8.35 -13.81
CA HIS A 28 -22.17 9.10 -12.62
C HIS A 28 -21.83 8.17 -11.44
N LEU A 29 -22.69 7.20 -11.17
CA LEU A 29 -22.52 6.26 -10.06
C LEU A 29 -21.28 5.36 -10.30
N MET A 30 -21.10 4.88 -11.53
CA MET A 30 -19.96 4.05 -11.92
C MET A 30 -18.64 4.83 -11.87
N THR A 31 -18.61 6.07 -12.38
CA THR A 31 -17.45 6.97 -12.25
C THR A 31 -17.04 7.12 -10.79
N HIS A 32 -18.01 7.43 -9.91
CA HIS A 32 -17.69 7.63 -8.50
C HIS A 32 -17.21 6.34 -7.82
N ALA A 33 -17.84 5.21 -8.12
CA ALA A 33 -17.46 3.90 -7.57
C ALA A 33 -16.04 3.50 -7.98
N LEU A 34 -15.71 3.59 -9.28
CA LEU A 34 -14.42 3.18 -9.81
C LEU A 34 -13.28 4.08 -9.31
N HIS A 35 -13.46 5.41 -9.30
CA HIS A 35 -12.46 6.29 -8.70
C HIS A 35 -12.28 6.06 -7.21
N SER A 36 -13.36 5.74 -6.48
CA SER A 36 -13.26 5.39 -5.07
C SER A 36 -12.48 4.09 -4.86
N LEU A 37 -12.73 3.08 -5.68
CA LEU A 37 -12.00 1.81 -5.65
C LEU A 37 -10.51 2.01 -5.91
N VAL A 38 -10.14 2.81 -6.92
CA VAL A 38 -8.73 3.13 -7.20
C VAL A 38 -8.06 3.79 -6.00
N ARG A 39 -8.74 4.72 -5.32
CA ARG A 39 -8.20 5.35 -4.10
C ARG A 39 -7.97 4.33 -2.98
N VAL A 40 -8.91 3.41 -2.77
CA VAL A 40 -8.80 2.35 -1.76
C VAL A 40 -7.63 1.42 -2.09
N ALA A 41 -7.55 0.92 -3.33
CA ALA A 41 -6.47 0.04 -3.77
C ALA A 41 -5.08 0.70 -3.60
N GLN A 42 -4.96 1.99 -3.91
CA GLN A 42 -3.72 2.75 -3.69
C GLN A 42 -3.37 2.89 -2.20
N ALA A 43 -4.37 3.06 -1.33
CA ALA A 43 -4.16 3.13 0.11
C ALA A 43 -3.69 1.78 0.67
N GLU A 44 -4.32 0.69 0.24
CA GLU A 44 -3.94 -0.69 0.60
C GLU A 44 -2.53 -1.02 0.12
N GLN A 45 -2.20 -0.71 -1.14
CA GLN A 45 -0.86 -0.91 -1.68
C GLN A 45 0.20 -0.14 -0.89
N ARG A 46 -0.09 1.11 -0.50
CA ARG A 46 0.83 1.91 0.32
C ARG A 46 0.97 1.35 1.73
N ALA A 47 -0.09 0.85 2.33
CA ALA A 47 -0.03 0.20 3.63
C ALA A 47 0.84 -1.06 3.58
N GLN A 48 0.67 -1.88 2.54
CA GLN A 48 1.49 -3.06 2.32
C GLN A 48 2.97 -2.70 2.15
N MET A 49 3.28 -1.71 1.30
CA MET A 49 4.67 -1.25 1.12
C MET A 49 5.30 -0.76 2.43
N ARG A 50 4.55 -0.07 3.30
CA ARG A 50 5.06 0.35 4.61
C ARG A 50 5.38 -0.85 5.51
N GLN A 51 4.55 -1.88 5.49
CA GLN A 51 4.81 -3.11 6.22
C GLN A 51 6.06 -3.83 5.69
N ASP A 52 6.22 -3.90 4.37
CA ASP A 52 7.37 -4.53 3.73
C ASP A 52 8.67 -3.78 4.07
N VAL A 53 8.64 -2.45 4.08
CA VAL A 53 9.76 -1.60 4.53
C VAL A 53 10.08 -1.83 6.01
N ALA A 54 9.07 -1.89 6.88
CA ALA A 54 9.28 -2.14 8.31
C ALA A 54 9.96 -3.50 8.55
N ARG A 55 9.55 -4.54 7.80
CA ARG A 55 10.19 -5.87 7.83
C ARG A 55 11.63 -5.82 7.32
N ALA A 56 11.87 -5.15 6.18
CA ALA A 56 13.19 -5.08 5.58
C ALA A 56 14.21 -4.28 6.42
N THR A 57 13.73 -3.34 7.25
CA THR A 57 14.57 -2.49 8.12
C THR A 57 14.69 -3.01 9.55
N GLY A 58 14.16 -4.19 9.87
CA GLY A 58 14.19 -4.77 11.23
C GLY A 58 13.41 -3.95 12.27
N SER A 59 12.55 -3.03 11.84
CA SER A 59 11.74 -2.15 12.70
C SER A 59 10.31 -2.67 12.85
N GLY A 60 10.15 -3.98 12.99
CA GLY A 60 8.84 -4.61 13.21
C GLY A 60 8.31 -4.37 14.63
N PRO A 61 6.99 -4.38 14.86
CA PRO A 61 6.36 -4.14 16.17
C PRO A 61 6.54 -5.30 17.19
N GLY A 62 7.66 -6.01 17.12
CA GLY A 62 8.02 -7.09 18.04
C GLY A 62 9.53 -7.31 18.18
N GLU A 63 10.36 -6.46 17.59
CA GLU A 63 11.82 -6.56 17.75
C GLU A 63 12.26 -5.54 18.81
N GLU A 64 12.09 -5.93 20.08
CA GLU A 64 13.02 -5.47 21.10
C GLU A 64 14.40 -5.95 20.64
N VAL A 65 15.14 -5.04 20.03
CA VAL A 65 16.57 -5.22 19.78
C VAL A 65 17.17 -5.46 21.16
N SER A 66 17.36 -6.74 21.50
CA SER A 66 18.21 -7.17 22.58
C SER A 66 19.62 -6.76 22.17
N LEU A 67 19.94 -5.49 22.45
CA LEU A 67 21.30 -4.99 22.46
C LEU A 67 22.00 -5.87 23.48
N SER A 68 22.69 -6.88 22.98
CA SER A 68 23.67 -7.64 23.72
C SER A 68 24.71 -6.67 24.27
N THR A 69 24.51 -6.20 25.49
CA THR A 69 25.57 -5.68 26.36
C THR A 69 26.45 -6.88 26.69
N GLY A 70 27.39 -7.16 25.79
CA GLY A 70 28.20 -8.37 25.84
C GLY A 70 29.48 -8.23 25.04
N CYS A 71 30.23 -7.15 25.29
CA CYS A 71 31.64 -7.04 24.92
C CYS A 71 32.33 -6.10 25.91
N ASP A 72 32.82 -6.65 27.03
CA ASP A 72 34.12 -6.25 27.55
C ASP A 72 34.83 -7.49 28.09
N SER A 73 35.78 -7.93 27.27
CA SER A 73 36.72 -9.01 27.55
C SER A 73 37.77 -8.51 28.53
N GLY A 74 38.03 -9.26 29.61
CA GLY A 74 39.09 -8.89 30.55
C GLY A 74 39.24 -9.84 31.74
N THR A 75 39.59 -11.10 31.48
CA THR A 75 40.11 -12.01 32.51
C THR A 75 41.43 -11.46 33.06
N THR A 76 41.49 -11.12 34.35
CA THR A 76 42.75 -11.09 35.11
C THR A 76 42.60 -11.88 36.40
N ARG A 77 43.00 -13.15 36.32
CA ARG A 77 43.44 -13.96 37.44
C ARG A 77 44.95 -13.78 37.57
N ARG A 78 45.44 -13.22 38.69
CA ARG A 78 46.82 -13.50 39.16
C ARG A 78 47.00 -13.16 40.65
N THR A 79 47.31 -14.23 41.40
CA THR A 79 48.00 -14.38 42.70
C THR A 79 47.49 -13.60 43.90
#